data_AF-A0A2K5K645-F1
#
_entry.id   AF-A0A2K5K645-F1
#
_cell.length_a   1.000
_cell.length_b   1.000
_cell.length_c   1.000
_cell.angle_alpha   90.00
_cell.angle_beta   90.00
_cell.angle_gamma   90.00
#
_symmetry.space_group_name_H-M   'P 1'
#
loop_
_entity.id
_entity.type
_entity.pdbx_description
1 polymer ?
#
loop_
_entity_poly.entity_id
_entity_poly.type
_entity_poly.pdbx_seq_one_letter_code
_entity_poly.pdbx_strand_id
1 'polypeptide(L)'
;LVSSVHAVLATGSGIVIIRSCDDVITGRHWLAREYVWFLIPYMIYDSYAMYLCDWCRTRDQNRGPSLTLRNFLSRNRLMITHHAVILFVLVPVAQSLRGDLGDFFVGCIFMAELSTPFVSLGRVLIQLKQQHTLLYKVNGILTLATFFCCRILLFPFMYWSYGRQQGLSLLQVPFSIPFYCNIANAFLVAPQLYWFCLLCRKAVRLFDTPQAKKDG
;
A
#
# COMPACT_ATOMS: atom_id res chain seq x y z
N LEU A 1 9.24 1.57 12.21
CA LEU A 1 10.61 1.42 11.67
C LEU A 1 10.70 0.21 10.75
N VAL A 2 10.39 -1.00 11.22
CA VAL A 2 10.43 -2.23 10.40
C VAL A 2 9.60 -2.10 9.12
N SER A 3 8.35 -1.62 9.22
CA SER A 3 7.50 -1.41 8.04
C SER A 3 8.07 -0.39 7.04
N SER A 4 8.84 0.59 7.51
CA SER A 4 9.52 1.56 6.64
C SER A 4 10.73 0.95 5.93
N VAL A 5 11.49 0.09 6.62
CA VAL A 5 12.61 -0.65 6.00
C VAL A 5 12.08 -1.60 4.93
N HIS A 6 11.05 -2.37 5.25
CA HIS A 6 10.39 -3.24 4.28
C HIS A 6 9.89 -2.45 3.06
N ALA A 7 9.29 -1.27 3.27
CA ALA A 7 8.80 -0.45 2.18
C ALA A 7 9.91 0.04 1.23
N VAL A 8 11.08 0.40 1.77
CA VAL A 8 12.26 0.77 0.96
C VAL A 8 12.77 -0.43 0.16
N LEU A 9 12.87 -1.60 0.79
CA LEU A 9 13.29 -2.83 0.12
C LEU A 9 12.31 -3.26 -0.98
N ALA A 10 11.00 -3.14 -0.73
CA ALA A 10 9.95 -3.47 -1.68
C ALA A 10 10.02 -2.52 -2.88
N THR A 11 10.08 -1.22 -2.62
CA THR A 11 10.19 -0.20 -3.68
C THR A 11 11.46 -0.41 -4.50
N GLY A 12 12.61 -0.65 -3.85
CA GLY A 12 13.88 -0.92 -4.53
C GLY A 12 13.79 -2.15 -5.44
N SER A 13 13.20 -3.24 -4.93
CA SER A 13 12.98 -4.47 -5.69
C SER A 13 12.05 -4.22 -6.87
N GLY A 14 10.98 -3.44 -6.68
CA GLY A 14 10.05 -3.02 -7.73
C GLY A 14 10.75 -2.26 -8.86
N ILE A 15 11.58 -1.27 -8.54
CA ILE A 15 12.35 -0.50 -9.53
C ILE A 15 13.27 -1.40 -10.35
N VAL A 16 13.98 -2.33 -9.69
CA VAL A 16 14.90 -3.25 -10.37
C VAL A 16 14.14 -4.16 -11.33
N ILE A 17 13.02 -4.74 -10.90
CA ILE A 17 12.19 -5.61 -11.75
C ILE A 17 11.65 -4.84 -12.96
N ILE A 18 11.05 -3.67 -12.73
CA ILE A 18 10.46 -2.82 -13.79
C ILE A 18 11.50 -2.45 -14.85
N ARG A 19 12.74 -2.17 -14.44
CA ARG A 19 13.83 -1.80 -15.36
C ARG A 19 14.47 -2.99 -16.07
N SER A 20 14.32 -4.20 -15.54
CA SER A 20 14.95 -5.40 -16.08
C SER A 20 14.02 -6.19 -17.01
N CYS A 21 12.71 -6.00 -16.90
CA CYS A 21 11.72 -6.64 -17.77
C CYS A 21 11.40 -5.74 -18.97
N ASP A 22 12.05 -5.99 -20.11
CA ASP A 22 11.72 -5.30 -21.37
C ASP A 22 10.33 -5.68 -21.91
N ASP A 23 9.97 -6.97 -21.75
CA ASP A 23 8.63 -7.48 -22.04
C ASP A 23 7.79 -7.50 -20.75
N VAL A 24 6.68 -6.78 -20.72
CA VAL A 24 5.84 -6.62 -19.53
C VAL A 24 5.02 -7.87 -19.20
N ILE A 25 4.83 -8.79 -20.15
CA ILE A 25 4.05 -10.01 -20.00
C ILE A 25 4.98 -11.19 -19.68
N THR A 26 6.03 -11.37 -20.47
CA THR A 26 6.88 -12.57 -20.42
C THR A 26 8.24 -12.34 -19.79
N GLY A 27 8.64 -11.07 -19.61
CA GLY A 27 9.89 -10.72 -18.95
C GLY A 27 9.93 -11.23 -17.52
N ARG A 28 11.05 -11.86 -17.14
CA ARG A 28 11.22 -12.50 -15.84
C ARG A 28 12.34 -11.86 -15.05
N HIS A 29 12.15 -11.75 -13.74
CA HIS A 29 13.18 -11.31 -12.82
C HIS A 29 13.05 -12.04 -11.48
N TRP A 30 14.12 -12.68 -11.02
CA TRP A 30 14.13 -13.51 -9.81
C TRP A 30 13.59 -12.79 -8.56
N LEU A 31 13.85 -11.49 -8.42
CA LEU A 31 13.30 -10.68 -7.31
C LEU A 31 11.77 -10.71 -7.24
N ALA A 32 11.07 -10.84 -8.37
CA ALA A 32 9.60 -10.91 -8.37
C ALA A 32 9.08 -12.17 -7.65
N ARG A 33 9.88 -13.24 -7.60
CA ARG A 33 9.56 -14.48 -6.88
C ARG A 33 10.09 -14.46 -5.45
N GLU A 34 11.38 -14.17 -5.28
CA GLU A 34 12.05 -14.25 -3.97
C GLU A 34 11.52 -13.18 -3.00
N TYR A 35 11.24 -11.97 -3.48
CA TYR A 35 10.73 -10.91 -2.61
C TYR A 35 9.31 -11.22 -2.10
N VAL A 36 8.49 -11.94 -2.87
CA VAL A 36 7.18 -12.41 -2.41
C VAL A 36 7.31 -13.46 -1.31
N TRP A 37 8.33 -14.32 -1.35
CA TRP A 37 8.62 -15.22 -0.22
C TRP A 37 9.04 -14.45 1.03
N PHE A 38 9.82 -13.39 0.86
CA PHE A 38 10.18 -12.49 1.96
C PHE A 38 8.97 -11.68 2.49
N LEU A 39 7.96 -11.40 1.65
CA LEU A 39 6.74 -10.68 2.01
C LEU A 39 5.89 -11.43 3.04
N ILE A 40 5.83 -12.77 2.97
CA ILE A 40 5.00 -13.61 3.85
C ILE A 40 5.36 -13.43 5.34
N PRO A 41 6.61 -13.70 5.79
CA PRO A 41 6.97 -13.55 7.20
C PRO A 41 6.84 -12.09 7.66
N TYR A 42 7.09 -11.12 6.77
CA TYR A 42 6.87 -9.71 7.08
C TYR A 42 5.38 -9.40 7.36
N MET A 43 4.46 -9.86 6.52
CA MET A 43 3.02 -9.61 6.70
C MET A 43 2.48 -10.28 7.97
N ILE A 44 3.01 -11.46 8.33
CA ILE A 44 2.70 -12.12 9.61
C ILE A 44 3.23 -11.27 10.78
N TYR A 45 4.50 -10.84 10.71
CA TYR A 45 5.12 -9.99 11.72
C TYR A 45 4.35 -8.68 11.93
N ASP A 46 4.01 -7.96 10.86
CA ASP A 46 3.36 -6.64 10.95
C ASP A 46 1.95 -6.78 11.54
N SER A 47 1.22 -7.84 11.18
CA SER A 47 -0.09 -8.17 11.77
C SER A 47 0.03 -8.47 13.27
N TYR A 48 1.05 -9.20 13.70
CA TYR A 48 1.31 -9.48 15.11
C TYR A 48 1.74 -8.23 15.88
N ALA A 49 2.60 -7.40 15.29
CA ALA A 49 3.02 -6.11 15.88
C ALA A 49 1.84 -5.16 16.07
N MET A 50 0.89 -5.13 15.12
CA MET A 50 -0.36 -4.39 15.27
C MET A 50 -1.18 -4.90 16.46
N TYR A 51 -1.31 -6.22 16.62
CA TYR A 51 -2.01 -6.82 17.76
C TYR A 51 -1.36 -6.46 19.09
N LEU A 52 -0.03 -6.60 19.18
CA LEU A 52 0.72 -6.23 20.39
C LEU A 52 0.57 -4.74 20.74
N CYS A 53 0.63 -3.85 19.75
CA CYS A 53 0.41 -2.42 19.95
C CYS A 53 -0.98 -2.12 20.54
N ASP A 54 -2.03 -2.75 20.01
CA ASP A 54 -3.40 -2.55 20.51
C ASP A 54 -3.59 -3.18 21.89
N TRP A 55 -3.01 -4.35 22.13
CA TRP A 55 -2.98 -5.01 23.43
C TRP A 55 -2.31 -4.13 24.49
N CYS A 56 -1.11 -3.62 24.22
CA CYS A 56 -0.40 -2.73 25.15
C CYS A 56 -1.20 -1.46 25.44
N ARG A 57 -1.87 -0.89 24.43
CA ARG A 57 -2.71 0.31 24.58
C ARG A 57 -3.97 0.06 25.42
N THR A 58 -4.47 -1.17 25.45
CA THR A 58 -5.72 -1.53 26.15
C THR A 58 -5.49 -2.40 27.38
N ARG A 59 -4.23 -2.65 27.74
CA ARG A 59 -3.82 -3.55 28.83
C ARG A 59 -4.45 -3.20 30.17
N ASP A 60 -4.61 -1.91 30.45
CA ASP A 60 -5.15 -1.44 31.73
C ASP A 60 -6.69 -1.61 31.83
N GLN A 61 -7.36 -2.09 30.79
CA GLN A 61 -8.82 -2.25 30.75
C GLN A 61 -9.32 -3.61 31.28
N ASN A 62 -8.44 -4.48 31.81
CA ASN A 62 -8.76 -5.79 32.44
C ASN A 62 -9.82 -6.63 31.67
N ARG A 63 -9.65 -6.76 30.35
CA ARG A 63 -10.55 -7.53 29.48
C ARG A 63 -10.01 -8.93 29.21
N GLY A 64 -10.90 -9.93 29.17
CA GLY A 64 -10.54 -11.30 28.82
C GLY A 64 -9.95 -11.43 27.39
N PRO A 65 -9.09 -12.42 27.12
CA PRO A 65 -8.31 -12.50 25.88
C PRO A 65 -9.16 -12.49 24.59
N SER A 66 -10.28 -13.21 24.58
CA SER A 66 -11.21 -13.28 23.44
C SER A 66 -11.87 -11.92 23.13
N LEU A 67 -12.26 -11.18 24.17
CA LEU A 67 -12.87 -9.85 24.01
C LEU A 67 -11.85 -8.84 23.47
N THR A 68 -10.60 -8.92 23.91
CA THR A 68 -9.53 -8.06 23.40
C THR A 68 -9.23 -8.36 21.92
N LEU A 69 -9.15 -9.64 21.54
CA LEU A 69 -8.97 -10.03 20.14
C LEU A 69 -10.13 -9.55 19.25
N ARG A 70 -11.38 -9.73 19.68
CA ARG A 70 -12.55 -9.25 18.92
C ARG A 70 -12.55 -7.73 18.76
N ASN A 71 -12.19 -7.01 19.81
CA ASN A 71 -12.08 -5.55 19.77
C ASN A 71 -10.95 -5.09 18.84
N PHE A 72 -9.79 -5.74 18.90
CA PHE A 72 -8.67 -5.48 18.00
C PHE A 72 -9.08 -5.65 16.54
N LEU A 73 -9.72 -6.79 16.21
CA LEU A 73 -10.20 -7.08 14.86
C LEU A 73 -11.20 -6.02 14.41
N SER A 74 -12.18 -5.66 15.24
CA SER A 74 -13.21 -4.65 14.94
C SER A 74 -12.61 -3.24 14.72
N ARG A 75 -11.67 -2.82 15.57
CA ARG A 75 -11.02 -1.50 15.49
C ARG A 75 -10.07 -1.37 14.30
N ASN A 76 -9.39 -2.45 13.95
CA ASN A 76 -8.36 -2.46 12.90
C ASN A 76 -8.81 -3.19 11.62
N ARG A 77 -10.12 -3.41 11.44
CA ARG A 77 -10.72 -4.18 10.33
C ARG A 77 -10.08 -3.89 8.98
N LEU A 78 -9.95 -2.61 8.63
CA LEU A 78 -9.45 -2.19 7.33
C LEU A 78 -8.02 -2.67 7.03
N MET A 79 -7.12 -2.54 8.02
CA MET A 79 -5.72 -2.97 7.87
C MET A 79 -5.58 -4.49 7.96
N ILE A 80 -6.34 -5.15 8.85
CA ILE A 80 -6.30 -6.60 8.98
C ILE A 80 -6.88 -7.29 7.74
N THR A 81 -7.98 -6.79 7.19
CA THR A 81 -8.51 -7.27 5.91
C THR A 81 -7.51 -7.07 4.78
N HIS A 82 -6.80 -5.93 4.75
CA HIS A 82 -5.74 -5.71 3.76
C HIS A 82 -4.62 -6.76 3.86
N HIS A 83 -4.12 -7.04 5.07
CA HIS A 83 -3.05 -8.03 5.27
C HIS A 83 -3.53 -9.45 4.93
N ALA A 84 -4.77 -9.79 5.31
CA ALA A 84 -5.36 -11.07 4.97
C ALA A 84 -5.51 -11.26 3.45
N VAL A 85 -5.95 -10.21 2.73
CA VAL A 85 -6.02 -10.25 1.26
C VAL A 85 -4.64 -10.40 0.64
N ILE A 86 -3.62 -9.69 1.15
CA ILE A 86 -2.24 -9.87 0.65
C ILE A 86 -1.79 -11.32 0.85
N LEU A 87 -1.92 -11.85 2.07
CA LEU A 87 -1.40 -13.17 2.44
C LEU A 87 -2.14 -14.32 1.75
N PHE A 88 -3.48 -14.27 1.71
CA PHE A 88 -4.30 -15.40 1.27
C PHE A 88 -4.78 -15.28 -0.17
N VAL A 89 -4.62 -14.12 -0.81
CA VAL A 89 -5.03 -13.92 -2.21
C VAL A 89 -3.85 -13.49 -3.05
N LEU A 90 -3.22 -12.35 -2.75
CA LEU A 90 -2.19 -11.78 -3.63
C LEU A 90 -0.90 -12.60 -3.69
N VAL A 91 -0.45 -13.14 -2.55
CA VAL A 91 0.73 -14.00 -2.48
C VAL A 91 0.53 -15.30 -3.29
N PRO A 92 -0.55 -16.09 -3.08
CA PRO A 92 -0.81 -17.27 -3.91
C PRO A 92 -0.97 -16.94 -5.40
N VAL A 93 -1.61 -15.81 -5.73
CA VAL A 93 -1.73 -15.36 -7.11
C VAL A 93 -0.35 -15.08 -7.72
N ALA A 94 0.52 -14.39 -6.99
CA ALA A 94 1.86 -14.03 -7.44
C ALA A 94 2.83 -15.22 -7.54
N GLN A 95 2.64 -16.26 -6.73
CA GLN A 95 3.53 -17.44 -6.69
C GLN A 95 3.09 -18.57 -7.60
N SER A 96 1.79 -18.89 -7.61
CA SER A 96 1.32 -20.15 -8.17
C SER A 96 0.30 -19.96 -9.30
N LEU A 97 -0.61 -18.99 -9.18
CA LEU A 97 -1.72 -18.86 -10.14
C LEU A 97 -1.33 -18.09 -11.40
N ARG A 98 -0.35 -17.18 -11.34
CA ARG A 98 0.13 -16.47 -12.55
C ARG A 98 1.18 -17.25 -13.36
N GLY A 99 1.71 -18.35 -12.82
CA GLY A 99 2.86 -19.05 -13.40
C GLY A 99 4.09 -18.15 -13.47
N ASP A 100 4.78 -18.15 -14.62
CA ASP A 100 5.99 -17.36 -14.86
C ASP A 100 5.75 -16.06 -15.65
N LEU A 101 4.53 -15.52 -15.62
CA LEU A 101 4.14 -14.34 -16.39
C LEU A 101 3.88 -13.12 -15.51
N GLY A 102 4.22 -11.94 -16.01
CA GLY A 102 3.85 -10.65 -15.45
C GLY A 102 4.74 -10.13 -14.32
N ASP A 103 6.03 -10.46 -14.30
CA ASP A 103 6.96 -10.02 -13.23
C ASP A 103 7.03 -8.50 -13.17
N PHE A 104 6.98 -7.84 -14.33
CA PHE A 104 6.87 -6.39 -14.44
C PHE A 104 5.70 -5.83 -13.60
N PHE A 105 4.53 -6.46 -13.65
CA PHE A 105 3.35 -6.01 -12.90
C PHE A 105 3.51 -6.27 -11.40
N VAL A 106 4.14 -7.37 -10.99
CA VAL A 106 4.49 -7.60 -9.57
C VAL A 106 5.45 -6.51 -9.08
N GLY A 107 6.46 -6.16 -9.87
CA GLY A 107 7.36 -5.05 -9.59
C GLY A 107 6.63 -3.71 -9.45
N CYS A 108 5.65 -3.45 -10.32
CA CYS A 108 4.75 -2.30 -10.21
C CYS A 108 4.04 -2.30 -8.86
N ILE A 109 3.41 -3.41 -8.45
CA ILE A 109 2.70 -3.50 -7.18
C ILE A 109 3.63 -3.22 -5.98
N PHE A 110 4.89 -3.63 -6.02
CA PHE A 110 5.85 -3.28 -4.95
C PHE A 110 6.13 -1.78 -4.82
N MET A 111 6.02 -1.02 -5.91
CA MET A 111 6.16 0.45 -5.85
C MET A 111 5.11 1.10 -4.95
N ALA A 112 3.97 0.44 -4.73
CA ALA A 112 2.92 0.94 -3.84
C ALA A 112 3.40 1.14 -2.40
N GLU A 113 4.45 0.42 -1.98
CA GLU A 113 5.00 0.54 -0.63
C GLU A 113 5.76 1.85 -0.40
N LEU A 114 6.15 2.61 -1.44
CA LEU A 114 6.89 3.86 -1.27
C LEU A 114 6.15 4.90 -0.41
N SER A 115 4.83 4.85 -0.34
CA SER A 115 4.05 5.76 0.52
C SER A 115 4.06 5.36 2.00
N THR A 116 4.36 4.10 2.32
CA THR A 116 4.30 3.52 3.68
C THR A 116 5.23 4.23 4.69
N PRO A 117 6.48 4.63 4.36
CA PRO A 117 7.32 5.40 5.26
C PRO A 117 6.70 6.74 5.67
N PHE A 118 6.09 7.47 4.74
CA PHE A 118 5.46 8.76 5.00
C PHE A 118 4.17 8.62 5.81
N VAL A 119 3.36 7.61 5.51
CA VAL A 119 2.16 7.27 6.31
C VAL A 119 2.56 6.91 7.75
N SER A 120 3.61 6.11 7.91
CA SER A 120 4.12 5.67 9.22
C SER A 120 4.69 6.84 10.03
N LEU A 121 5.51 7.68 9.41
CA LEU A 121 6.04 8.89 10.04
C LEU A 121 4.90 9.82 10.49
N GLY A 122 3.87 9.98 9.66
CA GLY A 122 2.68 10.76 10.00
C GLY A 122 1.98 10.23 11.26
N ARG A 123 1.88 8.90 11.44
CA ARG A 123 1.33 8.31 12.68
C ARG A 123 2.21 8.57 13.89
N VAL A 124 3.53 8.44 13.76
CA VAL A 124 4.49 8.71 14.85
C VAL A 124 4.40 10.17 15.29
N LEU A 125 4.39 11.11 14.36
CA LEU A 125 4.28 12.55 14.67
C LEU A 125 2.96 12.89 15.39
N ILE A 126 1.86 12.20 15.08
CA ILE A 126 0.59 12.34 15.80
C ILE A 126 0.72 11.81 17.23
N GLN A 127 1.35 10.65 17.43
CA GLN A 127 1.58 10.09 18.76
C GLN A 127 2.46 11.01 19.63
N LEU A 128 3.45 11.67 19.01
CA LEU A 128 4.31 12.66 19.65
C LEU A 128 3.67 14.05 19.78
N LYS A 129 2.39 14.22 19.39
CA LYS A 129 1.65 15.51 19.40
C LYS A 129 2.34 16.63 18.59
N GLN A 130 3.14 16.29 17.58
CA GLN A 130 3.89 17.24 16.75
C GLN A 130 3.14 17.71 15.49
N GLN A 131 1.81 17.71 15.52
CA GLN A 131 0.98 18.04 14.36
C GLN A 131 1.08 19.50 13.91
N HIS A 132 1.58 20.39 14.78
CA HIS A 132 1.79 21.81 14.49
C HIS A 132 3.10 22.10 13.74
N THR A 133 4.01 21.12 13.67
CA THR A 133 5.34 21.30 13.08
C THR A 133 5.30 21.38 11.56
N LEU A 134 6.29 22.07 10.97
CA LEU A 134 6.50 22.07 9.52
C LEU A 134 6.74 20.64 8.99
N LEU A 135 7.46 19.82 9.77
CA LEU A 135 7.72 18.42 9.44
C LEU A 135 6.42 17.64 9.20
N TYR A 136 5.41 17.81 10.07
CA TYR A 136 4.12 17.14 9.90
C TYR A 136 3.38 17.60 8.63
N LYS A 137 3.42 18.90 8.32
CA LYS A 137 2.80 19.45 7.11
C LYS A 137 3.48 18.95 5.84
N VAL A 138 4.82 19.01 5.78
CA VAL A 138 5.62 18.50 4.66
C VAL A 138 5.40 17.00 4.49
N ASN A 139 5.45 16.22 5.57
CA ASN A 139 5.16 14.79 5.52
C ASN A 139 3.74 14.49 5.02
N GLY A 140 2.76 15.33 5.36
CA GLY A 140 1.40 15.24 4.83
C GLY A 140 1.34 15.39 3.31
N ILE A 141 2.04 16.38 2.75
CA ILE A 141 2.15 16.59 1.29
C ILE A 141 2.87 15.39 0.64
N LEU A 142 4.00 14.96 1.20
CA LEU A 142 4.74 13.80 0.71
C LEU A 142 3.90 12.52 0.74
N THR A 143 3.10 12.33 1.80
CA THR A 143 2.17 11.20 1.90
C THR A 143 1.14 11.25 0.76
N LEU A 144 0.51 12.40 0.51
CA LEU A 144 -0.48 12.52 -0.57
C LEU A 144 0.14 12.31 -1.95
N ALA A 145 1.28 12.95 -2.22
CA ALA A 145 1.97 12.87 -3.50
C ALA A 145 2.41 11.43 -3.81
N THR A 146 3.09 10.77 -2.85
CA THR A 146 3.55 9.39 -3.04
C THR A 146 2.40 8.40 -3.12
N PHE A 147 1.33 8.58 -2.33
CA PHE A 147 0.15 7.72 -2.44
C PHE A 147 -0.53 7.85 -3.80
N PHE A 148 -0.67 9.07 -4.31
CA PHE A 148 -1.25 9.30 -5.64
C PHE A 148 -0.38 8.69 -6.75
N CYS A 149 0.91 9.04 -6.78
CA CYS A 149 1.81 8.58 -7.84
C CYS A 149 2.06 7.07 -7.81
N CYS A 150 2.33 6.50 -6.64
CA CYS A 150 2.80 5.11 -6.53
C CYS A 150 1.67 4.11 -6.30
N ARG A 151 0.45 4.56 -5.98
CA ARG A 151 -0.70 3.65 -5.80
C ARG A 151 -1.83 3.91 -6.77
N ILE A 152 -2.16 5.17 -7.07
CA ILE A 152 -3.28 5.48 -7.97
C ILE A 152 -2.83 5.48 -9.43
N LEU A 153 -1.80 6.28 -9.77
CA LEU A 153 -1.26 6.36 -11.14
C LEU A 153 -0.53 5.10 -11.59
N LEU A 154 -0.19 4.22 -10.65
CA LEU A 154 0.41 2.92 -10.94
C LEU A 154 -0.47 2.07 -11.87
N PHE A 155 -1.79 2.07 -11.68
CA PHE A 155 -2.69 1.29 -12.52
C PHE A 155 -2.74 1.81 -13.96
N PRO A 156 -3.00 3.10 -14.23
CA PRO A 156 -2.83 3.67 -15.56
C PRO A 156 -1.45 3.40 -16.18
N PHE A 157 -0.38 3.46 -15.38
CA PHE A 157 0.98 3.15 -15.86
C PHE A 157 1.13 1.67 -16.31
N MET A 158 0.55 0.73 -15.59
CA MET A 158 0.53 -0.69 -16.00
C MET A 158 -0.20 -0.88 -17.34
N TYR A 159 -1.38 -0.26 -17.51
CA TYR A 159 -2.13 -0.31 -18.77
C TYR A 159 -1.36 0.37 -19.90
N TRP A 160 -0.73 1.52 -19.64
CA TRP A 160 0.07 2.24 -20.63
C TRP A 160 1.28 1.42 -21.10
N SER A 161 1.98 0.76 -20.17
CA SER A 161 3.17 -0.05 -20.48
C SER A 161 2.79 -1.25 -21.35
N TYR A 162 1.69 -1.93 -21.02
CA TYR A 162 1.12 -2.99 -21.85
C TYR A 162 0.69 -2.48 -23.23
N GLY A 163 -0.07 -1.37 -23.27
CA GLY A 163 -0.57 -0.80 -24.51
C GLY A 163 0.58 -0.42 -25.44
N ARG A 164 1.64 0.19 -24.91
CA ARG A 164 2.83 0.57 -25.69
C ARG A 164 3.51 -0.65 -26.32
N GLN A 165 3.63 -1.77 -25.60
CA GLN A 165 4.19 -3.00 -26.15
C GLN A 165 3.31 -3.61 -27.24
N GLN A 166 1.99 -3.52 -27.10
CA GLN A 166 1.02 -4.11 -28.04
C GLN A 166 0.58 -3.14 -29.16
N GLY A 167 1.12 -1.91 -29.21
CA GLY A 167 0.71 -0.88 -30.16
C GLY A 167 -0.72 -0.34 -29.95
N LEU A 168 -1.26 -0.46 -28.73
CA LEU A 168 -2.60 -0.02 -28.34
C LEU A 168 -2.57 1.32 -27.61
N SER A 169 -3.62 2.12 -27.80
CA SER A 169 -3.84 3.30 -26.96
C SER A 169 -4.33 2.90 -25.55
N LEU A 170 -4.10 3.76 -24.56
CA LEU A 170 -4.46 3.48 -23.16
C LEU A 170 -5.94 3.09 -22.97
N LEU A 171 -6.84 3.73 -23.73
CA LEU A 171 -8.28 3.48 -23.65
C LEU A 171 -8.72 2.17 -24.30
N GLN A 172 -7.92 1.62 -25.20
CA GLN A 172 -8.19 0.33 -25.85
C GLN A 172 -7.77 -0.85 -24.99
N VAL A 173 -6.74 -0.70 -24.16
CA VAL A 173 -6.19 -1.79 -23.33
C VAL A 173 -7.23 -2.53 -22.49
N PRO A 174 -8.17 -1.86 -21.78
CA PRO A 174 -9.20 -2.56 -21.01
C PRO A 174 -10.08 -3.50 -21.85
N PHE A 175 -10.26 -3.22 -23.15
CA PHE A 175 -11.05 -4.04 -24.06
C PHE A 175 -10.23 -5.13 -24.75
N SER A 176 -8.90 -5.01 -24.73
CA SER A 176 -7.99 -5.97 -25.37
C SER A 176 -7.43 -7.02 -24.41
N ILE A 177 -7.40 -6.73 -23.10
CA ILE A 177 -6.96 -7.71 -22.09
C ILE A 177 -8.12 -8.57 -21.60
N PRO A 178 -7.86 -9.79 -21.10
CA PRO A 178 -8.90 -10.63 -20.52
C PRO A 178 -9.67 -9.93 -19.40
N PHE A 179 -10.98 -10.16 -19.35
CA PHE A 179 -11.87 -9.50 -18.39
C PHE A 179 -11.44 -9.69 -16.93
N TYR A 180 -10.90 -10.86 -16.57
CA TYR A 180 -10.41 -11.13 -15.22
C TYR A 180 -9.25 -10.21 -14.80
N CYS A 181 -8.40 -9.76 -15.74
CA CYS A 181 -7.32 -8.81 -15.44
C CYS A 181 -7.89 -7.45 -15.02
N ASN A 182 -8.94 -6.98 -15.70
CA ASN A 182 -9.62 -5.75 -15.32
C ASN A 182 -10.28 -5.86 -13.95
N ILE A 183 -10.92 -7.00 -13.65
CA ILE A 183 -11.49 -7.25 -12.32
C ILE A 183 -10.40 -7.24 -11.26
N ALA A 184 -9.29 -7.93 -11.48
CA ALA A 184 -8.18 -7.98 -10.54
C ALA A 184 -7.61 -6.58 -10.26
N ASN A 185 -7.38 -5.79 -11.31
CA ASN A 185 -6.93 -4.40 -11.18
C ASN A 185 -7.96 -3.52 -10.45
N ALA A 186 -9.25 -3.67 -10.76
CA ALA A 186 -10.32 -2.95 -10.07
C ALA A 186 -10.35 -3.28 -8.56
N PHE A 187 -10.20 -4.56 -8.23
CA PHE A 187 -10.14 -5.02 -6.84
C PHE A 187 -8.92 -4.48 -6.09
N LEU A 188 -7.77 -4.38 -6.78
CA LEU A 188 -6.54 -3.82 -6.21
C LEU A 188 -6.59 -2.30 -6.03
N VAL A 189 -7.17 -1.56 -6.98
CA VAL A 189 -7.20 -0.08 -6.94
C VAL A 189 -8.31 0.48 -6.03
N ALA A 190 -9.44 -0.23 -5.89
CA ALA A 190 -10.57 0.20 -5.06
C ALA A 190 -10.19 0.57 -3.61
N PRO A 191 -9.46 -0.28 -2.84
CA PRO A 191 -9.03 0.10 -1.49
C PRO A 191 -8.05 1.28 -1.49
N GLN A 192 -7.22 1.42 -2.54
CA GLN A 192 -6.28 2.53 -2.66
C GLN A 192 -7.02 3.86 -2.86
N LEU A 193 -8.03 3.89 -3.74
CA LEU A 193 -8.89 5.06 -3.93
C LEU A 193 -9.62 5.44 -2.64
N TYR A 194 -10.17 4.44 -1.93
CA TYR A 194 -10.83 4.67 -0.66
C TYR A 194 -9.89 5.30 0.38
N TRP A 195 -8.68 4.76 0.56
CA TRP A 195 -7.67 5.33 1.46
C TRP A 195 -7.21 6.71 1.04
N PHE A 196 -7.02 6.93 -0.26
CA PHE A 196 -6.64 8.24 -0.77
C PHE A 196 -7.71 9.29 -0.47
N CYS A 197 -9.00 8.97 -0.66
CA CYS A 197 -10.11 9.83 -0.27
C CYS A 197 -10.09 10.15 1.24
N LEU A 198 -9.80 9.17 2.10
CA LEU A 198 -9.67 9.40 3.54
C LEU A 198 -8.48 10.31 3.88
N LEU A 199 -7.34 10.14 3.20
CA LEU A 199 -6.16 10.98 3.37
C LEU A 199 -6.43 12.42 2.92
N CYS A 200 -7.06 12.61 1.77
CA CYS A 200 -7.48 13.92 1.28
C CYS A 200 -8.44 14.60 2.26
N ARG A 201 -9.47 13.90 2.76
CA ARG A 201 -10.38 14.45 3.79
C ARG A 201 -9.67 14.82 5.09
N LYS A 202 -8.61 14.09 5.47
CA LYS A 202 -7.79 14.42 6.64
C LYS A 202 -6.91 15.64 6.38
N ALA A 203 -6.34 15.76 5.18
CA ALA A 203 -5.53 16.89 4.78
C ALA A 203 -6.37 18.17 4.69
N VAL A 204 -7.53 18.13 4.04
CA VAL A 204 -8.48 19.24 3.98
C VAL A 204 -8.79 19.77 5.38
N ARG A 205 -9.18 18.90 6.33
CA ARG A 205 -9.40 19.32 7.73
C ARG A 205 -8.17 19.96 8.40
N LEU A 206 -6.96 19.52 8.06
CA LEU A 206 -5.73 20.08 8.61
C LEU A 206 -5.44 21.48 8.05
N PHE A 207 -5.76 21.73 6.78
CA PHE A 207 -5.54 23.01 6.11
C PHE A 207 -6.71 24.00 6.30
N ASP A 208 -7.93 23.50 6.45
CA ASP A 208 -9.15 24.24 6.82
C ASP A 208 -9.19 24.60 8.31
N THR A 209 -8.15 24.25 9.07
CA THR A 209 -7.89 24.84 10.38
C THR A 209 -6.88 26.01 10.27
N PRO A 210 -7.18 27.16 9.61
CA PRO A 210 -6.42 28.37 9.81
C PRO A 210 -7.08 29.28 10.87
N GLN A 211 -6.24 29.82 11.76
CA GLN A 211 -6.39 31.15 12.39
C GLN A 211 -7.51 31.47 13.41
N ALA A 212 -8.33 30.56 13.91
CA ALA A 212 -9.27 30.89 15.02
C ALA A 212 -8.59 31.18 16.40
N LYS A 213 -7.27 31.40 16.43
CA LYS A 213 -6.51 31.77 17.65
C LYS A 213 -5.40 32.78 17.37
N LYS A 214 -5.62 33.67 16.41
CA LYS A 214 -4.87 34.91 16.21
C LYS A 214 -5.86 36.03 15.91
N ASP A 215 -6.70 36.33 16.89
CA ASP A 215 -7.39 37.61 17.06
C ASP A 215 -7.79 37.62 18.54
N GLY A 216 -6.83 38.07 19.36
CA GLY A 216 -7.04 38.44 20.76
C GLY A 216 -6.95 39.95 20.86
#